data_AF-A0A326RR09-F1
#
_entry.id   AF-A0A326RR09-F1
#
_cell.length_a   1.000
_cell.length_b   1.000
_cell.length_c   1.000
_cell.angle_alpha   90.00
_cell.angle_beta   90.00
_cell.angle_gamma   90.00
#
_symmetry.space_group_name_H-M   'P 1'
#
loop_
_entity.id
_entity.type
_entity.pdbx_description
1 polymer ?
#
loop_
_entity_poly.entity_id
_entity_poly.type
_entity_poly.pdbx_seq_one_letter_code
_entity_poly.pdbx_strand_id
1 'polypeptide(L)'
;MRNLISANLVFLLVVLALVSCQNESEPSCLEVEILGPEQCTLGTIVSVKSKKMIGNTIRYFDGNTYSNVIRIYSEVTISSSGKAFIQLREFDPTRDEQLANQYATICQAIFAPFPVPTKVATFWSESPC
;
A
#
# COMPACT_ATOMS: atom_id res chain seq x y z
N MET A 1 37.10 28.84 -35.01
CA MET A 1 36.72 27.59 -34.32
C MET A 1 36.57 27.85 -32.82
N ARG A 2 35.39 28.27 -32.38
CA ARG A 2 34.97 28.39 -30.98
C ARG A 2 33.46 28.60 -31.03
N ASN A 3 32.72 27.94 -30.15
CA ASN A 3 31.27 28.12 -29.90
C ASN A 3 30.31 27.12 -30.59
N LEU A 4 30.59 25.82 -30.55
CA LEU A 4 29.54 24.80 -30.78
C LEU A 4 29.42 23.74 -29.67
N ILE A 5 30.28 23.78 -28.65
CA ILE A 5 30.29 22.76 -27.58
C ILE A 5 29.50 23.25 -26.33
N SER A 6 29.23 24.55 -26.19
CA SER A 6 28.67 25.12 -24.97
C SER A 6 27.13 25.07 -24.87
N ALA A 7 26.39 24.97 -25.99
CA ALA A 7 24.92 25.03 -25.96
C ALA A 7 24.28 23.68 -25.59
N ASN A 8 24.86 22.56 -26.02
CA ASN A 8 24.30 21.22 -25.75
C ASN A 8 24.50 20.75 -24.31
N LEU A 9 25.55 21.20 -23.62
CA LEU A 9 25.82 20.80 -22.24
C LEU A 9 24.84 21.46 -21.25
N VAL A 10 24.43 22.70 -21.51
CA VAL A 10 23.50 23.45 -20.66
C VAL A 10 22.09 22.88 -20.77
N PHE A 11 21.67 22.45 -21.97
CA PHE A 11 20.35 21.86 -22.18
C PHE A 11 20.21 20.49 -21.49
N LEU A 12 21.28 19.69 -21.47
CA LEU A 12 21.28 18.37 -20.81
C LEU A 12 21.19 18.47 -19.28
N LEU A 13 21.82 19.49 -18.68
CA LEU A 13 21.77 19.76 -17.24
C LEU A 13 20.38 20.24 -16.77
N VAL A 14 19.64 20.97 -17.60
CA VAL A 14 18.27 21.41 -17.29
C VAL A 14 17.27 20.25 -17.35
N VAL A 15 17.45 19.31 -18.27
CA VAL A 15 16.59 18.10 -18.34
C VAL A 15 16.82 17.18 -17.14
N LEU A 16 18.08 17.01 -16.70
CA LEU A 16 18.41 16.22 -15.50
C LEU A 16 17.89 16.86 -14.19
N ALA A 17 17.80 18.21 -14.13
CA ALA A 17 17.28 18.90 -12.96
C ALA A 17 15.75 18.78 -12.79
N LEU A 18 15.00 18.48 -13.85
CA LEU A 18 13.53 18.32 -13.80
C LEU A 18 13.09 16.90 -13.43
N VAL A 19 13.98 15.91 -13.46
CA VAL A 19 13.66 14.50 -13.11
C VAL A 19 13.82 14.23 -11.61
N SER A 20 14.32 15.18 -10.81
CA SER A 20 14.46 15.03 -9.35
C SER A 20 13.31 15.64 -8.53
N CYS A 21 12.13 15.80 -9.13
CA CYS A 21 10.92 16.26 -8.42
C CYS A 21 9.86 15.15 -8.33
N GLN A 22 10.15 14.03 -7.66
CA GLN A 22 9.11 13.12 -7.17
C GLN A 22 9.51 12.49 -5.83
N ASN A 23 9.67 13.31 -4.80
CA ASN A 23 9.39 12.84 -3.45
C ASN A 23 8.22 13.68 -2.92
N GLU A 24 7.05 13.47 -3.53
CA GLU A 24 5.81 13.64 -2.79
C GLU A 24 5.82 12.56 -1.70
N SER A 25 6.45 12.89 -0.57
CA SER A 25 6.30 12.13 0.66
C SER A 25 4.85 12.29 1.14
N GLU A 26 3.95 11.57 0.51
CA GLU A 26 2.62 11.33 1.06
C GLU A 26 2.74 10.57 2.39
N PRO A 27 1.77 10.74 3.28
CA PRO A 27 2.07 11.01 4.67
C PRO A 27 2.57 9.78 5.43
N SER A 28 3.36 10.05 6.45
CA SER A 28 3.74 9.14 7.53
C SER A 28 2.55 8.61 8.33
N CYS A 29 1.31 8.72 7.85
CA CYS A 29 0.10 8.31 8.55
C CYS A 29 -1.09 8.36 7.58
N LEU A 30 -1.68 7.21 7.28
CA LEU A 30 -2.83 7.07 6.41
C LEU A 30 -4.06 6.68 7.22
N GLU A 31 -5.16 7.41 7.07
CA GLU A 31 -6.46 6.97 7.59
C GLU A 31 -6.96 5.81 6.71
N VAL A 32 -7.41 4.75 7.37
CA VAL A 32 -8.01 3.58 6.74
C VAL A 32 -9.33 3.21 7.39
N GLU A 33 -10.22 2.68 6.57
CA GLU A 33 -11.45 2.01 7.00
C GLU A 33 -11.24 0.49 6.93
N ILE A 34 -11.52 -0.20 8.03
CA ILE A 34 -11.35 -1.64 8.15
C ILE A 34 -12.59 -2.32 7.59
N LEU A 35 -12.42 -3.06 6.50
CA LEU A 35 -13.51 -3.86 5.90
C LEU A 35 -13.64 -5.21 6.60
N GLY A 36 -12.51 -5.76 7.08
CA GLY A 36 -12.48 -6.98 7.89
C GLY A 36 -11.32 -7.89 7.51
N PRO A 37 -11.28 -9.11 8.08
CA PRO A 37 -10.24 -10.07 7.77
C PRO A 37 -10.41 -10.65 6.37
N GLU A 38 -9.28 -10.89 5.70
CA GLU A 38 -9.26 -11.72 4.50
C GLU A 38 -9.35 -13.20 4.89
N GLN A 39 -10.26 -13.92 4.25
CA GLN A 39 -10.53 -15.32 4.55
C GLN A 39 -9.36 -16.26 4.23
N CYS A 40 -8.47 -15.88 3.31
CA CYS A 40 -7.41 -16.76 2.82
C CYS A 40 -6.06 -16.58 3.50
N THR A 41 -5.60 -15.34 3.60
CA THR A 41 -4.21 -15.10 3.97
C THR A 41 -4.08 -14.45 5.34
N LEU A 42 -5.16 -14.35 6.11
CA LEU A 42 -5.28 -13.66 7.40
C LEU A 42 -4.77 -12.20 7.40
N GLY A 43 -4.51 -11.62 6.24
CA GLY A 43 -4.34 -10.18 6.11
C GLY A 43 -5.67 -9.47 6.35
N THR A 44 -5.62 -8.22 6.79
CA THR A 44 -6.82 -7.40 6.93
C THR A 44 -7.05 -6.64 5.64
N ILE A 45 -8.29 -6.63 5.15
CA ILE A 45 -8.70 -5.82 4.00
C ILE A 45 -9.13 -4.44 4.51
N VAL A 46 -8.51 -3.40 3.96
CA VAL A 46 -8.79 -2.01 4.35
C VAL A 46 -8.97 -1.13 3.12
N SER A 47 -9.83 -0.11 3.23
CA SER A 47 -9.95 0.98 2.24
C SER A 47 -9.17 2.19 2.72
N VAL A 48 -8.25 2.68 1.90
CA VAL A 48 -7.36 3.79 2.25
C VAL A 48 -8.00 5.13 1.89
N LYS A 49 -8.15 6.00 2.90
CA LYS A 49 -8.66 7.37 2.72
C LYS A 49 -7.53 8.30 2.32
N SER A 50 -7.06 8.15 1.09
CA SER A 50 -6.05 9.02 0.47
C SER A 50 -6.51 9.52 -0.89
N LYS A 51 -5.98 10.69 -1.32
CA LYS A 51 -6.15 11.19 -2.68
C LYS A 51 -5.38 10.34 -3.69
N LYS A 52 -4.25 9.76 -3.29
CA LYS A 52 -3.48 8.83 -4.12
C LYS A 52 -4.06 7.42 -4.06
N MET A 53 -4.20 6.83 -5.23
CA MET A 53 -4.60 5.44 -5.39
C MET A 53 -3.38 4.54 -5.20
N ILE A 54 -3.40 3.73 -4.13
CA ILE A 54 -2.37 2.73 -3.80
C ILE A 54 -2.93 1.30 -3.79
N GLY A 55 -4.25 1.18 -3.87
CA GLY A 55 -5.00 -0.06 -3.93
C GLY A 55 -5.89 -0.17 -5.15
N ASN A 56 -6.71 -1.23 -5.18
CA ASN A 56 -7.65 -1.51 -6.26
C ASN A 56 -9.10 -1.23 -5.81
N THR A 57 -10.02 -1.14 -6.77
CA THR A 57 -11.45 -1.16 -6.48
C THR A 57 -11.95 -2.61 -6.48
N ILE A 58 -12.66 -3.02 -5.44
CA ILE A 58 -13.23 -4.37 -5.32
C ILE A 58 -14.68 -4.32 -4.85
N ARG A 59 -15.42 -5.39 -5.15
CA ARG A 59 -16.68 -5.70 -4.46
C ARG A 59 -16.39 -6.62 -3.28
N TYR A 60 -16.74 -6.20 -2.07
CA TYR A 60 -16.48 -6.95 -0.85
C TYR A 60 -17.65 -7.90 -0.51
N PHE A 61 -17.49 -8.74 0.51
CA PHE A 61 -18.45 -9.80 0.85
C PHE A 61 -19.82 -9.31 1.29
N ASP A 62 -19.90 -8.07 1.79
CA ASP A 62 -21.14 -7.39 2.12
C ASP A 62 -21.92 -6.90 0.87
N GLY A 63 -21.37 -7.13 -0.32
CA GLY A 63 -21.95 -6.74 -1.60
C GLY A 63 -21.65 -5.31 -2.03
N ASN A 64 -21.01 -4.51 -1.17
CA ASN A 64 -20.64 -3.12 -1.45
C ASN A 64 -19.35 -3.03 -2.28
N THR A 65 -19.20 -1.92 -3.01
CA THR A 65 -17.99 -1.62 -3.77
C THR A 65 -17.13 -0.62 -3.01
N TYR A 66 -15.86 -0.96 -2.83
CA TYR A 66 -14.89 -0.15 -2.12
C TYR A 66 -13.74 0.21 -3.06
N SER A 67 -13.27 1.46 -2.97
CA SER A 67 -12.13 1.96 -3.72
C SER A 67 -10.87 2.01 -2.87
N ASN A 68 -9.71 2.03 -3.54
CA ASN A 68 -8.39 2.15 -2.91
C ASN A 68 -8.15 1.10 -1.82
N VAL A 69 -8.52 -0.14 -2.12
CA VAL A 69 -8.47 -1.26 -1.20
C VAL A 69 -7.12 -1.96 -1.30
N ILE A 70 -6.52 -2.22 -0.14
CA ILE A 70 -5.30 -2.99 0.02
C ILE A 70 -5.50 -4.09 1.05
N ARG A 71 -4.65 -5.10 0.98
CA ARG A 71 -4.44 -6.08 2.05
C ARG A 71 -3.28 -5.60 2.91
N ILE A 72 -3.44 -5.62 4.22
CA ILE A 72 -2.36 -5.32 5.16
C ILE A 72 -2.06 -6.54 6.02
N TYR A 73 -0.77 -6.85 6.14
CA TYR A 73 -0.25 -7.63 7.25
C TYR A 73 0.20 -6.71 8.36
N SER A 74 0.12 -7.18 9.60
CA SER A 74 0.65 -6.45 10.74
C SER A 74 1.16 -7.42 11.80
N GLU A 75 2.19 -7.01 12.52
CA GLU A 75 2.72 -7.71 13.69
C GLU A 75 1.92 -7.39 14.96
N VAL A 76 1.03 -6.39 14.91
CA VAL A 76 0.14 -6.02 16.01
C VAL A 76 -1.30 -6.43 15.72
N THR A 77 -2.04 -6.78 16.78
CA THR A 77 -3.46 -7.09 16.67
C THR A 77 -4.23 -5.88 16.19
N ILE A 78 -4.93 -6.04 15.07
CA ILE A 78 -5.78 -5.02 14.46
C ILE A 78 -7.23 -5.24 14.91
N SER A 79 -7.92 -4.16 15.27
CA SER A 79 -9.37 -4.17 15.51
C SER A 79 -10.11 -4.68 14.26
N SER A 80 -11.15 -5.51 14.44
CA SER A 80 -11.82 -6.19 13.33
C SER A 80 -12.71 -5.28 12.46
N SER A 81 -12.94 -4.04 12.89
CA SER A 81 -13.80 -3.06 12.22
C SER A 81 -13.48 -1.64 12.68
N GLY A 82 -13.96 -0.65 11.94
CA GLY A 82 -13.84 0.76 12.29
C GLY A 82 -12.77 1.49 11.48
N LYS A 83 -12.17 2.51 12.09
CA LYS A 83 -11.16 3.37 11.46
C LYS A 83 -9.83 3.26 12.19
N ALA A 84 -8.75 3.40 11.45
CA ALA A 84 -7.42 3.41 12.00
C ALA A 84 -6.48 4.34 11.22
N PHE A 85 -5.33 4.60 11.81
CA PHE A 85 -4.25 5.39 11.27
C PHE A 85 -3.00 4.52 11.19
N ILE A 86 -2.46 4.36 9.98
CA ILE A 86 -1.38 3.39 9.72
C ILE A 86 -0.22 4.01 8.96
N GLN A 87 0.97 3.46 9.19
CA GLN A 87 2.10 3.62 8.27
C GLN A 87 2.28 2.35 7.47
N LEU A 88 2.60 2.50 6.19
CA LEU A 88 2.75 1.39 5.28
C LEU A 88 4.17 1.30 4.75
N ARG A 89 4.59 0.06 4.52
CA ARG A 89 5.68 -0.27 3.61
C ARG A 89 5.24 -1.32 2.60
N GLU A 90 6.01 -1.46 1.54
CA GLU A 90 5.85 -2.55 0.59
C GLU A 90 6.03 -3.91 1.27
N PHE A 91 5.26 -4.88 0.79
CA PHE A 91 5.45 -6.28 1.14
C PHE A 91 6.68 -6.81 0.40
N ASP A 92 7.61 -7.38 1.15
CA ASP A 92 8.83 -8.03 0.67
C ASP A 92 8.68 -9.53 0.90
N PRO A 93 8.49 -10.35 -0.16
CA PRO A 93 8.32 -11.79 0.00
C PRO A 93 9.49 -12.47 0.74
N THR A 94 10.73 -11.98 0.63
CA THR A 94 11.86 -12.62 1.30
C THR A 94 11.85 -12.38 2.81
N ARG A 95 11.31 -11.24 3.26
CA ARG A 95 11.26 -10.88 4.68
C ARG A 95 9.92 -11.23 5.33
N ASP A 96 8.84 -11.02 4.60
CA ASP A 96 7.48 -11.01 5.13
C ASP A 96 6.71 -12.29 4.80
N GLU A 97 7.36 -13.24 4.11
CA GLU A 97 6.77 -14.55 3.85
C GLU A 97 6.32 -15.23 5.14
N GLN A 98 6.99 -15.02 6.28
CA GLN A 98 6.50 -15.55 7.56
C GLN A 98 5.14 -14.95 7.95
N LEU A 99 4.90 -13.66 7.72
CA LEU A 99 3.60 -13.03 8.00
C LEU A 99 2.50 -13.60 7.10
N ALA A 100 2.84 -13.95 5.85
CA ALA A 100 1.91 -14.58 4.92
C ALA A 100 1.71 -16.08 5.23
N ASN A 101 2.78 -16.82 5.53
CA ASN A 101 2.81 -18.27 5.66
C ASN A 101 2.46 -18.79 7.05
N GLN A 102 2.67 -18.01 8.13
CA GLN A 102 2.21 -18.38 9.48
C GLN A 102 0.71 -18.70 9.51
N TYR A 103 -0.01 -18.26 8.48
CA TYR A 103 -1.45 -18.14 8.48
C TYR A 103 -2.12 -18.56 7.15
N ALA A 104 -1.33 -18.98 6.15
CA ALA A 104 -1.79 -19.37 4.81
C ALA A 104 -2.57 -20.70 4.74
N THR A 105 -2.82 -21.37 5.88
CA THR A 105 -3.24 -22.77 5.92
C THR A 105 -4.73 -23.00 5.63
N ILE A 106 -5.55 -21.95 5.51
CA ILE A 106 -7.02 -22.08 5.54
C ILE A 106 -7.66 -22.07 4.14
N CYS A 107 -7.00 -21.53 3.11
CA CYS A 107 -7.62 -21.53 1.77
C CYS A 107 -7.50 -22.88 1.07
N GLN A 108 -8.57 -23.67 1.18
CA GLN A 108 -8.88 -24.75 0.28
C GLN A 108 -9.05 -24.21 -1.15
N ALA A 109 -8.92 -25.08 -2.17
CA ALA A 109 -8.92 -24.77 -3.60
C ALA A 109 -10.16 -23.99 -4.16
N ILE A 110 -11.10 -23.62 -3.31
CA ILE A 110 -12.35 -22.92 -3.61
C ILE A 110 -12.32 -21.42 -3.29
N PHE A 111 -11.38 -20.94 -2.48
CA PHE A 111 -11.25 -19.53 -2.13
C PHE A 111 -9.91 -18.98 -2.60
N ALA A 112 -9.95 -17.92 -3.41
CA ALA A 112 -8.77 -17.16 -3.78
C ALA A 112 -8.70 -15.88 -2.93
N PRO A 113 -7.50 -15.43 -2.56
CA PRO A 113 -7.32 -14.12 -1.94
C PRO A 113 -7.87 -13.00 -2.84
N PHE A 114 -8.26 -11.87 -2.24
CA PHE A 114 -8.67 -10.71 -3.02
C PHE A 114 -7.51 -10.24 -3.91
N PRO A 115 -7.75 -9.88 -5.18
CA PRO A 115 -6.70 -9.41 -6.09
C PRO A 115 -6.37 -7.93 -5.82
N VAL A 116 -5.98 -7.62 -4.59
CA VAL A 116 -5.61 -6.28 -4.13
C VAL A 116 -4.12 -6.26 -3.74
N PRO A 117 -3.45 -5.09 -3.86
CA PRO A 117 -2.06 -4.96 -3.43
C PRO A 117 -1.89 -5.30 -1.96
N THR A 118 -0.80 -6.02 -1.65
CA THR A 118 -0.42 -6.39 -0.30
C THR A 118 0.64 -5.43 0.24
N LYS A 119 0.44 -4.95 1.46
CA LYS A 119 1.35 -4.06 2.20
C LYS A 119 1.56 -4.58 3.61
N VAL A 120 2.52 -3.99 4.32
CA VAL A 120 2.71 -4.23 5.76
C VAL A 120 2.50 -2.93 6.52
N ALA A 121 1.64 -2.98 7.54
CA ALA A 121 1.46 -1.89 8.48
C ALA A 121 2.61 -1.88 9.51
N THR A 122 3.44 -0.85 9.47
CA THR A 122 4.58 -0.66 10.39
C THR A 122 4.21 0.13 11.65
N PHE A 123 3.03 0.76 11.63
CA PHE A 123 2.45 1.50 12.74
C PHE A 123 0.93 1.34 12.69
N TRP A 124 0.30 1.32 13.87
CA TRP A 124 -1.14 1.23 14.03
C TRP A 124 -1.62 2.11 15.18
N SER A 125 -2.69 2.89 14.95
CA SER A 125 -3.35 3.68 15.98
C SER A 125 -4.84 3.84 15.67
N GLU A 126 -5.69 3.83 16.71
CA GLU A 126 -7.11 4.21 16.60
C GLU A 126 -7.32 5.73 16.67
N SER A 127 -6.26 6.47 17.02
CA SER A 127 -6.23 7.94 17.06
C SER A 127 -5.32 8.50 15.97
N PRO A 128 -5.60 9.72 15.44
CA PRO A 128 -4.73 10.35 14.45
C PRO A 128 -3.28 10.40 14.91
N CYS A 129 -2.38 10.12 13.96
CA CYS A 129 -1.05 10.73 13.97
C CYS A 129 -1.14 12.13 13.35
#